data_AF-A0A552AW62-F1
#
_entry.id   AF-A0A552AW62-F1
#
_cell.length_a   1.000
_cell.length_b   1.000
_cell.length_c   1.000
_cell.angle_alpha   90.00
_cell.angle_beta   90.00
_cell.angle_gamma   90.00
#
_symmetry.space_group_name_H-M   'P 1'
#
loop_
_entity.id
_entity.type
_entity.pdbx_description
1 polymer ?
#
loop_
_entity_poly.entity_id
_entity_poly.type
_entity_poly.pdbx_seq_one_letter_code
_entity_poly.pdbx_strand_id
1 'polypeptide(L)' 'MIAVDIINNKIWVQQDGTVAAIGDKLVARGVPKQDIVLAYHGPPVRQYTEFALG' A
#
# COMPACT_ATOMS: atom_id res chain seq x y z
N MET A 1 -11.08 -3.04 -9.66
CA MET A 1 -9.78 -3.21 -10.35
C MET A 1 -8.67 -2.92 -9.37
N ILE A 2 -7.50 -3.53 -9.53
CA ILE A 2 -6.36 -3.37 -8.64
C ILE A 2 -5.16 -3.04 -9.50
N ALA A 3 -4.43 -1.97 -9.16
CA ALA A 3 -3.21 -1.56 -9.84
C ALA A 3 -2.09 -1.44 -8.80
N VAL A 4 -1.00 -2.18 -9.01
CA VAL A 4 0.13 -2.25 -8.09
C VAL A 4 1.43 -2.21 -8.89
N ASP A 5 2.37 -1.39 -8.44
CA ASP A 5 3.73 -1.32 -8.95
C ASP A 5 4.73 -1.80 -7.90
N ILE A 6 5.92 -2.22 -8.34
CA ILE A 6 7.06 -2.45 -7.45
C ILE A 6 8.09 -1.37 -7.73
N ILE A 7 8.33 -0.48 -6.77
CA ILE A 7 9.26 0.64 -6.88
C ILE A 7 10.14 0.64 -5.64
N ASN A 8 11.47 0.73 -5.82
CA ASN A 8 12.45 0.68 -4.73
C ASN A 8 12.26 -0.50 -3.78
N ASN A 9 11.95 -1.68 -4.34
CA ASN A 9 11.71 -2.92 -3.59
C ASN A 9 10.50 -2.86 -2.64
N LYS A 10 9.58 -1.91 -2.85
CA LYS A 10 8.31 -1.76 -2.13
C LYS A 10 7.13 -1.95 -3.06
N ILE A 11 6.01 -2.35 -2.48
CA ILE A 11 4.73 -2.56 -3.16
C ILE A 11 3.93 -1.26 -3.14
N TRP A 12 3.72 -0.64 -4.29
CA TRP A 12 2.98 0.61 -4.43
C TRP A 12 1.57 0.33 -4.94
N VAL A 13 0.58 0.47 -4.06
CA VAL A 13 -0.83 0.29 -4.41
C VAL A 13 -1.36 1.59 -5.03
N GLN A 14 -1.41 1.65 -6.36
CA GLN A 14 -1.87 2.83 -7.11
C GLN A 14 -3.39 2.96 -7.09
N GLN A 15 -4.08 1.83 -7.08
CA GLN A 15 -5.53 1.79 -7.00
C GLN A 15 -5.98 0.50 -6.34
N ASP A 16 -6.89 0.62 -5.38
CA ASP A 16 -7.57 -0.50 -4.77
C ASP A 16 -9.08 -0.33 -4.91
N GLY A 17 -9.69 -1.18 -5.74
CA GLY A 17 -11.13 -1.23 -5.94
C GLY A 17 -11.83 -2.31 -5.11
N THR A 18 -11.18 -2.84 -4.07
CA THR A 18 -11.75 -3.88 -3.22
C THR A 18 -12.25 -3.31 -1.89
N VAL A 19 -13.31 -3.93 -1.34
CA VAL A 19 -13.84 -3.53 -0.02
C VAL A 19 -12.85 -3.90 1.10
N ALA A 20 -12.20 -5.05 0.96
CA ALA A 20 -11.15 -5.49 1.86
C ALA A 20 -9.79 -5.10 1.28
N ALA A 21 -9.23 -3.99 1.79
CA ALA A 21 -8.00 -3.37 1.30
C ALA A 21 -6.88 -4.40 1.05
N ILE A 22 -6.23 -4.32 -0.10
CA ILE A 22 -5.15 -5.23 -0.48
C ILE A 22 -3.95 -5.10 0.45
N GLY A 23 -3.73 -3.93 1.04
CA GLY A 23 -2.70 -3.70 2.06
C GLY A 23 -2.84 -4.68 3.23
N ASP A 24 -4.04 -4.83 3.78
CA ASP A 24 -4.29 -5.74 4.91
C ASP A 24 -4.11 -7.20 4.51
N LYS A 25 -4.48 -7.56 3.27
CA LYS A 25 -4.28 -8.92 2.73
C LYS A 25 -2.81 -9.27 2.51
N LEU A 26 -1.98 -8.27 2.18
CA LEU A 26 -0.54 -8.44 2.06
C LEU A 26 0.09 -8.61 3.44
N VAL A 27 -0.35 -7.81 4.42
CA VAL A 27 0.07 -7.94 5.81
C VAL A 27 -0.29 -9.30 6.40
N ALA A 28 -1.52 -9.78 6.16
CA ALA A 28 -1.95 -11.12 6.59
C ALA A 28 -1.14 -12.26 5.96
N ARG A 29 -0.48 -12.01 4.82
CA ARG A 29 0.44 -12.96 4.17
C ARG A 29 1.90 -12.80 4.60
N GLY A 30 2.18 -11.90 5.54
CA GLY A 30 3.51 -11.70 6.12
C GLY A 30 4.31 -10.55 5.51
N VAL A 31 3.72 -9.72 4.64
CA VAL A 31 4.40 -8.53 4.12
C VAL A 31 4.38 -7.42 5.18
N PRO A 32 5.53 -6.87 5.59
CA PRO A 32 5.56 -5.74 6.52
C PRO A 32 4.82 -4.52 5.95
N LYS A 33 4.08 -3.80 6.81
CA LYS A 33 3.41 -2.54 6.40
C LYS A 33 4.40 -1.51 5.84
N GLN A 34 5.66 -1.55 6.27
CA GLN A 34 6.75 -0.67 5.83
C GLN A 34 7.27 -0.94 4.40
N ASP A 35 6.87 -2.07 3.82
CA ASP A 35 7.17 -2.43 2.43
C ASP A 35 5.98 -2.17 1.49
N ILE A 36 4.88 -1.63 2.01
CA ILE A 36 3.66 -1.35 1.25
C ILE A 36 3.40 0.15 1.31
N VAL A 37 3.29 0.79 0.15
CA VAL A 37 2.96 2.20 -0.01
C VAL A 37 1.54 2.32 -0.58
N LEU A 38 0.64 3.00 0.13
CA LEU A 38 -0.69 3.32 -0.38
C LEU A 38 -0.61 4.54 -1.31
N ALA A 39 -0.27 4.30 -2.57
CA ALA A 39 0.07 5.36 -3.52
C ALA A 39 -1.14 6.19 -3.97
N TYR A 40 -2.36 5.63 -3.91
CA TYR A 40 -3.61 6.37 -4.13
C TYR A 40 -3.86 7.47 -3.08
N HIS A 41 -3.20 7.40 -1.91
CA HIS A 41 -3.16 8.52 -0.98
C HIS A 41 -2.03 9.48 -1.36
N GLY A 42 -2.34 10.79 -1.36
CA GLY A 42 -1.34 11.83 -1.53
C GLY A 42 -0.24 11.74 -0.45
N PRO A 43 1.01 12.15 -0.75
CA PRO A 43 2.13 12.06 0.18
C PRO A 43 1.85 12.58 1.62
N PRO A 44 1.20 13.75 1.83
CA PRO A 44 0.95 14.24 3.18
C PRO A 44 -0.11 13.44 3.95
N VAL A 45 -0.91 12.62 3.28
CA VAL A 45 -1.93 11.78 3.93
C VAL A 45 -1.34 10.45 4.39
N ARG A 46 -0.29 9.95 3.72
CA ARG A 46 0.34 8.66 4.03
C ARG A 46 0.88 8.59 5.47
N GLN A 47 1.29 9.72 6.05
CA GLN A 47 1.75 9.79 7.45
C GLN A 47 0.68 9.43 8.48
N TYR A 48 -0.59 9.57 8.12
CA TYR A 48 -1.73 9.18 8.96
C TYR A 48 -2.14 7.73 8.75
N THR A 49 -1.40 7.00 7.91
CA THR A 49 -1.58 5.58 7.69
C THR A 49 -0.45 4.81 8.38
N GLU A 50 -0.68 3.55 8.69
CA GLU A 50 0.35 2.68 9.28
C GLU A 50 1.29 2.06 8.22
N PHE A 51 1.17 2.50 6.96
CA PHE A 51 1.90 2.01 5.80
C PHE A 51 3.11 2.91 5.48
N ALA A 52 3.93 2.48 4.53
CA ALA A 52 5.10 3.23 4.12
C ALA A 52 4.75 4.55 3.40
N LEU A 53 5.61 5.56 3.61
CA LEU A 53 5.45 6.88 2.99
C LEU A 53 5.98 6.90 1.54
N GLY A 54 6.97 6.06 1.25
CA GLY A 54 7.64 5.88 -0.04
C GLY A 54 8.75 4.83 0.06
#